data_AF-A0A3D2ENK6-F1
#
_entry.id   AF-A0A3D2ENK6-F1
#
_cell.length_a   1.000
_cell.length_b   1.000
_cell.length_c   1.000
_cell.angle_alpha   90.00
_cell.angle_beta   90.00
_cell.angle_gamma   90.00
#
_symmetry.space_group_name_H-M   'P 1'
#
loop_
_entity.id
_entity.type
_entity.pdbx_description
1 polymer ?
#
loop_
_entity_poly.entity_id
_entity_poly.type
_entity_poly.pdbx_seq_one_letter_code
_entity_poly.pdbx_strand_id
1 'polypeptide(L)' 'MRLNELRDNPGALKTKKRVGRGIGSGKGKTAGRG' A
#
# COMPACT_ATOMS: atom_id res chain seq x y z
N MET A 1 -17.12 22.56 -4.52
CA MET A 1 -16.24 21.39 -4.60
C MET A 1 -15.47 21.46 -5.90
N ARG A 2 -14.17 21.71 -5.83
CA ARG A 2 -13.26 21.64 -6.98
C ARG A 2 -12.65 20.24 -7.06
N LEU A 3 -12.19 19.84 -8.24
CA LEU A 3 -11.64 18.49 -8.46
C LEU A 3 -10.43 18.19 -7.54
N ASN A 4 -9.66 19.19 -7.16
CA ASN A 4 -8.51 19.08 -6.27
C ASN A 4 -8.86 18.99 -4.77
N GLU A 5 -10.13 19.18 -4.41
CA GLU A 5 -10.62 19.14 -3.03
C GLU A 5 -11.27 17.79 -2.68
N LEU A 6 -11.42 16.90 -3.66
CA LEU A 6 -12.00 15.57 -3.47
C LEU A 6 -11.07 14.73 -2.59
N ARG A 7 -11.62 14.23 -1.47
CA ARG A 7 -10.93 13.31 -0.56
C ARG A 7 -11.88 12.19 -0.19
N ASP A 8 -11.35 10.97 -0.16
CA ASP A 8 -12.08 9.82 0.34
C ASP A 8 -12.26 9.90 1.87
N ASN A 9 -13.24 9.16 2.37
CA ASN A 9 -13.43 8.98 3.81
C ASN A 9 -12.19 8.28 4.41
N PRO A 10 -11.77 8.62 5.65
CA PRO A 10 -10.67 7.94 6.31
C PRO A 10 -10.87 6.42 6.33
N GLY A 11 -9.88 5.68 5.83
CA GLY A 11 -9.93 4.22 5.78
C GLY A 11 -10.74 3.61 4.62
N ALA A 12 -11.37 4.42 3.76
CA ALA A 12 -12.07 3.92 2.57
C ALA A 12 -11.15 3.12 1.63
N LEU A 13 -9.85 3.47 1.59
CA LEU A 13 -8.84 2.77 0.81
C LEU A 13 -7.73 2.22 1.69
N LYS A 14 -7.46 0.91 1.55
CA LYS A 14 -6.31 0.24 2.16
C LYS A 14 -5.14 0.22 1.18
N THR A 15 -3.94 0.57 1.66
CA THR A 15 -2.73 0.46 0.86
C THR A 15 -2.39 -1.00 0.56
N LYS A 16 -2.15 -1.32 -0.71
CA LYS A 16 -1.76 -2.67 -1.10
C LYS A 16 -0.32 -2.95 -0.65
N LYS A 17 -0.09 -4.12 -0.05
CA LYS A 17 1.26 -4.54 0.33
C LYS A 17 2.09 -4.81 -0.94
N ARG A 18 3.20 -4.08 -1.09
CA ARG A 18 4.15 -4.27 -2.19
C ARG A 18 5.19 -5.32 -1.82
N VAL A 19 5.01 -6.55 -2.32
CA VAL A 19 5.92 -7.67 -2.07
C VAL A 19 7.19 -7.59 -2.93
N GLY A 20 8.29 -8.18 -2.47
CA GLY A 20 9.54 -8.24 -3.24
C GLY A 20 10.21 -6.89 -3.44
N ARG A 21 10.16 -5.98 -2.45
CA ARG A 21 10.75 -4.64 -2.52
C ARG A 21 11.72 -4.39 -1.36
N GLY A 22 12.64 -5.32 -1.15
CA GLY A 22 13.69 -5.23 -0.13
C GLY A 22 13.24 -5.63 1.28
N ILE A 23 14.21 -5.88 2.16
CA ILE A 23 13.99 -6.47 3.50
C ILE A 23 13.07 -5.60 4.35
N GLY A 24 13.23 -4.27 4.31
CA GLY A 24 12.39 -3.33 5.06
C GLY A 24 10.89 -3.37 4.72
N SER A 25 10.51 -3.95 3.56
CA SER A 25 9.09 -4.16 3.22
C SER A 25 8.40 -5.27 4.03
N GLY A 26 9.16 -6.06 4.80
CA GLY A 26 8.66 -7.22 5.56
C GLY A 26 8.20 -8.40 4.69
N LYS A 27 8.20 -8.27 3.36
CA LYS A 27 8.01 -9.36 2.39
C LYS A 27 9.01 -9.23 1.24
N GLY A 28 10.25 -8.85 1.58
CA GLY A 28 11.29 -8.53 0.61
C GLY A 28 11.91 -9.72 -0.09
N LYS A 29 12.34 -10.71 0.69
CA LYS A 29 13.14 -11.84 0.21
C LYS A 29 12.28 -12.84 -0.56
N THR A 30 11.44 -13.58 0.15
CA THR A 30 10.65 -14.69 -0.40
C THR A 30 9.30 -14.22 -0.94
N ALA A 31 9.01 -12.92 -0.90
CA ALA A 31 7.69 -12.36 -1.20
C ALA A 31 6.53 -12.99 -0.40
N GLY A 32 6.83 -13.68 0.71
CA GLY A 32 5.85 -14.42 1.50
C GLY A 32 5.50 -15.80 0.93
N ARG A 33 6.39 -16.42 0.16
CA ARG A 33 6.17 -17.73 -0.48
C ARG A 33 7.00 -18.89 0.11
N GLY A 34 7.77 -18.64 1.17
CA GLY A 34 8.77 -19.60 1.69
C GLY A 34 10.16 -19.27 1.17
#